data_AF-A0A4Z0V3Z0-F1
#
_entry.id   AF-A0A4Z0V3Z0-F1
#
_cell.length_a   1.000
_cell.length_b   1.000
_cell.length_c   1.000
_cell.angle_alpha   90.00
_cell.angle_beta   90.00
_cell.angle_gamma   90.00
#
_symmetry.space_group_name_H-M   'P 1'
#
loop_
_entity.id
_entity.type
_entity.pdbx_description
1 polymer ?
#
loop_
_entity_poly.entity_id
_entity_poly.type
_entity_poly.pdbx_seq_one_letter_code
_entity_poly.pdbx_strand_id
1 'polypeptide(L)' 'MKKRFKLLNRSGKVHILHWAADGKLFGPDWEAVATFDDKDSNLERCKTIIWLMNECDKHTDHPNDDRTRDNKK' A
#
# COMPACT_ATOMS: atom_id res chain seq x y z
N MET A 1 7.72 -4.27 -9.58
CA MET A 1 6.73 -3.41 -8.92
C MET A 1 7.00 -3.42 -7.42
N LYS A 2 7.29 -2.28 -6.81
CA LYS A 2 7.54 -2.18 -5.36
C LYS A 2 6.18 -2.12 -4.65
N LYS A 3 5.90 -3.06 -3.74
CA LYS A 3 4.68 -3.01 -2.93
C LYS A 3 4.74 -1.82 -1.99
N ARG A 4 3.70 -0.97 -1.98
CA ARG A 4 3.62 0.21 -1.09
C ARG A 4 2.92 -0.09 0.23
N PHE A 5 2.28 -1.25 0.38
CA PHE A 5 1.62 -1.66 1.62
C PHE A 5 2.15 -3.02 2.11
N LYS A 6 2.38 -3.15 3.43
CA LYS A 6 2.82 -4.40 4.08
C LYS A 6 2.22 -4.60 5.46
N LEU A 7 2.18 -5.84 5.92
CA LEU A 7 1.75 -6.19 7.27
C LEU A 7 2.93 -6.28 8.23
N LEU A 8 2.69 -5.88 9.48
CA LEU A 8 3.56 -6.13 10.61
C LEU A 8 2.73 -6.70 11.75
N ASN A 9 3.01 -7.92 12.18
CA ASN A 9 2.44 -8.48 13.41
C ASN A 9 3.44 -8.26 14.55
N ARG A 10 3.01 -7.56 15.61
CA ARG A 10 3.83 -7.29 16.78
C ARG A 10 2.95 -7.16 18.02
N SER A 11 3.34 -7.85 19.10
CA SER A 11 2.70 -7.76 20.42
C SER A 11 1.17 -8.01 20.41
N GLY A 12 0.72 -9.03 19.65
CA GLY A 12 -0.71 -9.37 19.54
C GLY A 12 -1.53 -8.36 18.73
N LYS A 13 -0.85 -7.52 17.94
CA LYS A 13 -1.47 -6.54 17.07
C LYS A 13 -0.99 -6.72 15.64
N VAL A 14 -1.92 -6.52 14.72
CA VAL A 14 -1.69 -6.55 13.28
C VAL A 14 -1.72 -5.11 12.78
N HIS A 15 -0.58 -4.63 12.31
CA HIS A 15 -0.41 -3.29 11.74
C HIS A 15 -0.39 -3.35 10.22
N ILE A 16 -1.13 -2.45 9.58
CA ILE A 16 -1.03 -2.18 8.15
C ILE A 16 -0.09 -0.99 7.99
N LEU A 17 1.00 -1.20 7.25
CA LEU A 17 2.03 -0.20 7.02
C LEU A 17 2.00 0.29 5.56
N HIS A 18 2.19 1.59 5.36
CA HIS A 18 2.30 2.24 4.06
C HIS A 18 3.70 2.84 3.89
N TRP A 19 4.29 2.70 2.69
CA TRP A 19 5.55 3.34 2.32
C TRP A 19 5.32 4.79 1.91
N ALA A 20 5.70 5.71 2.79
CA ALA A 20 5.67 7.14 2.52
C ALA A 20 7.06 7.64 2.13
N ALA A 21 7.24 7.99 0.86
CA ALA A 21 8.49 8.56 0.36
C ALA A 21 8.46 10.09 0.29
N ASP A 22 7.29 10.66 -0.04
CA ASP A 22 7.14 12.09 -0.28
C ASP A 22 6.74 12.84 1.00
N GLY A 23 7.21 14.08 1.14
CA GLY A 23 6.83 14.96 2.25
C GLY A 23 7.41 14.58 3.62
N LYS A 24 8.41 13.69 3.68
CA LYS A 24 9.08 13.28 4.93
C LYS A 24 10.40 14.00 5.16
N LEU A 25 10.56 14.55 6.36
CA LEU A 25 11.78 15.25 6.82
C LEU A 25 13.02 14.35 6.91
N PHE A 26 12.83 13.06 7.25
CA PHE A 26 13.92 12.11 7.49
C PHE A 26 14.08 11.08 6.36
N GLY A 27 13.48 11.36 5.20
CA GLY A 27 13.45 10.45 4.07
C GLY A 27 12.34 9.41 4.14
N PRO A 28 12.29 8.50 3.17
CA PRO A 28 11.22 7.52 3.04
C PRO A 28 11.15 6.56 4.23
N ASP A 29 9.93 6.30 4.73
CA ASP A 29 9.72 5.39 5.85
C ASP A 29 8.38 4.62 5.74
N TRP A 30 8.23 3.60 6.60
CA TRP A 30 7.00 2.85 6.79
C TRP A 30 6.17 3.44 7.93
N GLU A 31 4.94 3.83 7.61
CA GLU A 31 3.99 4.36 8.60
C GLU A 31 2.83 3.41 8.82
N ALA A 32 2.41 3.27 10.08
CA ALA A 32 1.20 2.54 10.42
C ALA A 32 -0.04 3.37 10.09
N VAL A 33 -0.83 2.92 9.12
CA VAL A 33 -2.10 3.57 8.73
C VAL A 33 -3.30 2.95 9.43
N ALA A 34 -3.19 1.69 9.85
CA ALA A 34 -4.21 1.02 10.65
C ALA A 34 -3.57 -0.01 11.58
N THR A 35 -4.22 -0.26 12.72
CA THR A 35 -3.81 -1.25 13.71
C THR A 35 -5.04 -2.00 14.20
N PHE A 36 -4.95 -3.31 14.21
CA PHE A 36 -5.98 -4.23 14.69
C PHE A 36 -5.38 -5.13 15.76
N ASP A 37 -6.22 -5.72 16.60
CA ASP A 37 -5.79 -6.88 17.37
C ASP A 37 -5.62 -8.11 16.45
N ASP A 38 -4.94 -9.14 16.94
CA ASP A 38 -4.78 -10.41 16.22
C ASP A 38 -5.94 -11.40 16.49
N LYS A 39 -7.04 -10.94 17.08
CA LYS A 39 -8.21 -11.74 17.42
C LYS A 39 -9.18 -11.84 16.23
N ASP A 40 -10.19 -12.69 16.36
CA ASP A 40 -11.35 -12.77 15.45
C ASP A 40 -10.99 -12.87 13.96
N SER A 41 -9.91 -13.58 13.65
CA SER A 41 -9.38 -13.75 12.29
C SER A 41 -8.99 -12.43 11.60
N ASN A 42 -8.71 -11.38 12.37
CA ASN A 42 -8.29 -10.08 11.86
C ASN A 42 -6.99 -10.17 11.07
N LEU A 43 -6.10 -11.10 11.38
CA LEU A 43 -4.90 -11.35 10.58
C LEU A 43 -5.23 -11.73 9.13
N GLU A 44 -6.17 -12.66 8.90
CA GLU A 44 -6.55 -13.08 7.56
C GLU A 44 -7.29 -11.97 6.80
N ARG A 45 -8.18 -11.24 7.49
CA ARG A 45 -8.84 -10.06 6.92
C ARG A 45 -7.83 -8.99 6.52
N CYS A 46 -6.83 -8.73 7.36
CA CYS A 46 -5.77 -7.78 7.07
C CYS A 46 -4.91 -8.19 5.88
N LYS A 47 -4.66 -9.50 5.68
CA LYS A 47 -3.99 -10.00 4.46
C LYS A 47 -4.82 -9.68 3.21
N THR A 48 -6.14 -9.89 3.24
CA THR A 48 -7.03 -9.53 2.14
C THR A 48 -7.02 -8.03 1.87
N ILE A 49 -7.10 -7.20 2.92
CA ILE A 49 -7.04 -5.73 2.78
C ILE A 49 -5.74 -5.31 2.12
N ILE A 50 -4.59 -5.80 2.57
CA ILE A 50 -3.28 -5.48 1.99
C ILE A 50 -3.18 -5.90 0.53
N TRP A 51 -3.74 -7.07 0.20
CA TRP A 51 -3.78 -7.53 -1.18
C TRP A 51 -4.59 -6.55 -2.04
N LEU A 52 -5.82 -6.20 -1.62
CA LEU A 52 -6.67 -5.23 -2.31
C LEU A 52 -5.99 -3.86 -2.44
N MET A 53 -5.38 -3.34 -1.37
CA MET A 53 -4.69 -2.05 -1.39
C MET A 53 -3.52 -2.05 -2.37
N ASN A 54 -2.71 -3.11 -2.41
CA ASN A 54 -1.63 -3.22 -3.39
C ASN A 54 -2.17 -3.41 -4.82
N GLU A 55 -3.30 -4.09 -5.03
CA GLU A 55 -3.93 -4.15 -6.36
C GLU A 55 -4.47 -2.79 -6.80
N CYS A 56 -5.18 -2.07 -5.93
CA CYS A 56 -5.63 -0.70 -6.19
C CYS A 56 -4.46 0.21 -6.56
N ASP A 57 -3.38 0.17 -5.76
CA ASP A 57 -2.16 0.96 -5.96
C ASP A 57 -1.58 0.76 -7.36
N LYS A 58 -1.47 -0.50 -7.81
CA LYS A 58 -1.03 -0.84 -9.16
C LYS A 58 -1.89 -0.21 -10.25
N HIS A 59 -3.21 -0.11 -10.04
CA HIS A 59 -4.14 0.45 -11.02
C HIS A 59 -4.19 1.98 -11.00
N THR A 60 -3.82 2.60 -9.88
CA THR A 60 -3.82 4.07 -9.72
C THR A 60 -2.48 4.72 -10.05
N ASP A 61 -1.36 4.00 -9.99
CA ASP A 61 -0.02 4.50 -10.38
C ASP A 61 0.18 4.62 -11.92
N HIS A 62 -0.89 4.49 -12.72
CA HIS A 62 -0.92 4.80 -14.15
C HIS A 62 -1.74 6.07 -14.48
N PRO A 63 -1.35 7.28 -14.06
CA PRO A 63 -2.05 8.49 -14.48
C PRO A 63 -1.63 9.02 -15.87
N ASN A 64 -0.76 8.34 -16.63
CA ASN A 64 -0.41 8.76 -18.00
C ASN A 64 0.12 7.58 -18.85
N ASP A 65 -0.76 6.79 -19.46
CA ASP A 65 -0.41 6.04 -20.68
C ASP A 65 -1.32 6.43 -21.86
N ASP A 66 -1.97 7.59 -21.75
CA ASP A 66 -2.93 8.11 -22.74
C ASP A 66 -2.38 9.35 -23.50
N ARG A 67 -1.05 9.53 -23.52
CA ARG A 67 -0.36 10.57 -24.33
C ARG A 67 0.33 10.05 -25.58
N THR A 68 -0.16 8.94 -26.14
CA THR A 68 0.13 8.58 -27.54
C THR A 68 -1.12 8.77 -28.40
N ARG A 69 -1.80 9.91 -28.23
CA ARG A 69 -2.72 10.45 -29.22
C ARG A 69 -1.91 11.25 -30.23
N ASP A 70 -2.03 10.84 -31.50
CA ASP A 70 -1.64 11.57 -32.70
C ASP A 70 -0.15 11.93 -32.87
N ASN A 71 0.57 11.08 -33.59
CA ASN A 71 1.52 11.51 -34.62
C ASN A 71 2.01 10.31 -35.43
N LYS A 72 1.18 9.83 -36.37
CA LYS A 72 1.71 9.26 -37.62
C LYS A 72 0.97 9.89 -38.80
N LYS A 73 1.72 10.84 -39.36
CA LYS A 73 1.54 11.51 -40.65
C LYS A 73 1.58 10.50 -41.80
#